data_AF-A0A7W3TQ85-F1
#
_entry.id   AF-A0A7W3TQ85-F1
#
_cell.length_a   1.000
_cell.length_b   1.000
_cell.length_c   1.000
_cell.angle_alpha   90.00
_cell.angle_beta   90.00
_cell.angle_gamma   90.00
#
_symmetry.space_group_name_H-M   'P 1'
#
loop_
_entity.id
_entity.type
_entity.pdbx_description
1 polymer ?
#
loop_
_entity_poly.entity_id
_entity_poly.type
_entity_poly.pdbx_seq_one_letter_code
_entity_poly.pdbx_strand_id
1 'polypeptide(L)'
;MNDNLHPIKSNDDLVKVIGPDIKIIEEAIESGDEEKMKTVHIKMDGKYSTYVPNLGKSMYGYSATDGFAYEYIGKEGLLHNLRIIKGRLEGYVYNFQVTQNSKLNQAINVNVPVTNSNDINISLSFKDARQQIEEMPGLNESETEELKTKIDELEKINSEKISKKKKWEKVKPIISFVLDKGADVAITIMGLILQMKLGI
;
A
#
# COMPACT_ATOMS: atom_id res chain seq x y z
N MET A 1 19.88 -18.92 18.57
CA MET A 1 20.87 -19.27 17.52
C MET A 1 20.14 -19.12 16.19
N ASN A 2 20.34 -18.12 15.35
CA ASN A 2 21.38 -17.11 15.20
C ASN A 2 20.72 -15.76 14.88
N ASP A 3 21.22 -14.69 15.49
CA ASP A 3 21.06 -13.30 15.05
C ASP A 3 21.57 -13.12 13.61
N ASN A 4 20.92 -12.24 12.84
CA ASN A 4 21.56 -11.26 11.93
C ASN A 4 20.54 -10.56 11.00
N LEU A 5 19.60 -9.81 11.57
CA LEU A 5 19.22 -8.53 10.96
C LEU A 5 19.85 -7.46 11.83
N HIS A 6 20.83 -6.72 11.31
CA HIS A 6 21.42 -5.59 12.04
C HIS A 6 20.30 -4.63 12.44
N PRO A 7 19.95 -4.51 13.73
CA PRO A 7 18.97 -3.52 14.15
C PRO A 7 19.72 -2.20 14.16
N ILE A 8 19.28 -1.22 13.40
CA ILE A 8 19.74 0.16 13.58
C ILE A 8 19.22 0.59 14.95
N LYS A 9 20.09 0.64 15.96
CA LYS A 9 19.73 0.76 17.39
C LYS A 9 19.66 2.22 17.87
N SER A 10 20.10 3.20 17.08
CA SER A 10 20.07 4.62 17.42
C SER A 10 20.12 5.52 16.18
N ASN A 11 19.75 6.81 16.33
CA ASN A 11 19.88 7.81 15.25
C ASN A 11 21.34 7.94 14.76
N ASP A 12 22.31 7.77 15.67
CA ASP A 12 23.74 7.80 15.35
C ASP A 12 24.19 6.64 14.44
N ASP A 13 23.53 5.49 14.56
CA ASP A 13 23.80 4.35 13.68
C ASP A 13 23.21 4.58 12.28
N LEU A 14 22.06 5.27 12.19
CA LEU A 14 21.42 5.62 10.93
C LEU A 14 22.26 6.65 10.16
N VAL A 15 22.78 7.67 10.85
CA VAL A 15 23.74 8.64 10.28
C VAL A 15 24.98 7.95 9.72
N LYS A 16 25.55 6.98 10.45
CA LYS A 16 26.75 6.24 10.00
C LYS A 16 26.51 5.41 8.76
N VAL A 17 25.30 4.89 8.57
CA VAL A 17 24.96 4.04 7.41
C VAL A 17 24.57 4.89 6.19
N ILE A 18 23.79 5.95 6.38
CA ILE A 18 23.21 6.75 5.30
C ILE A 18 24.13 7.90 4.87
N GLY A 19 24.85 8.51 5.81
CA GLY A 19 25.72 9.66 5.56
C GLY A 19 26.74 9.44 4.43
N PRO A 20 27.46 8.29 4.38
CA PRO A 20 28.37 7.99 3.29
C PRO A 20 27.67 7.89 1.92
N ASP A 21 26.44 7.38 1.86
CA ASP A 21 25.70 7.28 0.61
C ASP A 21 25.22 8.63 0.11
N ILE A 22 24.79 9.52 1.01
CA ILE A 22 24.45 10.92 0.66
C ILE A 22 25.66 11.59 -0.01
N LYS A 23 26.87 11.42 0.55
CA LYS A 23 28.10 11.94 -0.07
C LYS A 23 28.38 11.36 -1.45
N ILE A 24 28.21 10.04 -1.62
CA ILE A 24 28.38 9.40 -2.93
C ILE A 24 27.40 9.97 -3.97
N ILE A 25 26.15 10.26 -3.56
CA ILE A 25 25.16 10.90 -4.42
C ILE A 25 25.59 12.32 -4.79
N GLU A 26 26.06 13.12 -3.82
CA GLU A 26 26.56 14.48 -4.05
C GLU A 26 27.73 14.48 -5.04
N GLU A 27 28.73 13.62 -4.82
CA GLU A 27 29.89 13.50 -5.69
C GLU A 27 29.55 13.01 -7.11
N ALA A 28 28.47 12.23 -7.26
CA ALA A 28 27.98 11.84 -8.58
C ALA A 28 27.28 13.01 -9.28
N ILE A 29 26.42 13.73 -8.57
CA ILE A 29 25.75 14.93 -9.08
C ILE A 29 26.77 15.99 -9.52
N GLU A 30 27.75 16.29 -8.68
CA GLU A 30 28.77 17.31 -8.92
C GLU A 30 29.72 16.94 -10.06
N SER A 31 30.03 15.65 -10.23
CA SER A 31 30.90 15.20 -11.31
C SER A 31 30.34 15.47 -12.70
N GLY A 32 29.01 15.57 -12.83
CA GLY A 32 28.36 15.70 -14.14
C GLY A 32 28.50 14.48 -15.05
N ASP A 33 29.07 13.37 -14.57
CA ASP A 33 29.30 12.13 -15.32
C ASP A 33 28.03 11.26 -15.29
N GLU A 34 27.45 11.04 -16.48
CA GLU A 34 26.20 10.30 -16.65
C GLU A 34 26.32 8.83 -16.24
N GLU A 35 27.42 8.15 -16.55
CA GLU A 35 27.63 6.74 -16.19
C GLU A 35 27.84 6.59 -14.68
N LYS A 36 28.57 7.53 -14.07
CA LYS A 36 28.70 7.58 -12.61
C LYS A 36 27.34 7.80 -11.95
N MET A 37 26.52 8.73 -12.47
CA MET A 37 25.17 8.96 -11.96
C MET A 37 24.28 7.72 -12.11
N LYS A 38 24.31 7.05 -13.27
CA LYS A 38 23.56 5.81 -13.54
C LYS A 38 23.94 4.72 -12.54
N THR A 39 25.24 4.51 -12.34
CA THR A 39 25.78 3.53 -11.40
C THR A 39 25.35 3.81 -9.97
N VAL A 40 25.42 5.07 -9.53
CA VAL A 40 24.99 5.46 -8.19
C VAL A 40 23.48 5.30 -8.02
N HIS A 41 22.68 5.70 -9.02
CA HIS A 41 21.23 5.54 -8.96
C HIS A 41 20.84 4.07 -8.81
N ILE A 42 21.38 3.17 -9.63
CA ILE A 42 21.10 1.72 -9.55
C ILE A 42 21.45 1.20 -8.15
N LYS A 43 22.61 1.58 -7.62
CA LYS A 43 23.05 1.18 -6.28
C LYS A 43 22.08 1.66 -5.19
N MET A 44 21.66 2.92 -5.25
CA MET A 44 20.76 3.50 -4.25
C MET A 44 19.36 2.92 -4.34
N ASP A 45 18.83 2.76 -5.55
CA ASP A 45 17.54 2.13 -5.81
C ASP A 45 17.51 0.72 -5.23
N GLY A 46 18.51 -0.12 -5.56
CA GLY A 46 18.62 -1.47 -5.01
C GLY A 46 18.82 -1.52 -3.49
N LYS A 47 19.67 -0.65 -2.93
CA LYS A 47 19.93 -0.62 -1.48
C LYS A 47 18.69 -0.20 -0.69
N TYR A 48 18.02 0.86 -1.10
CA TYR A 48 16.99 1.51 -0.29
C TYR A 48 15.56 1.08 -0.63
N SER A 49 15.30 0.48 -1.79
CA SER A 49 13.97 -0.06 -2.12
C SER A 49 13.51 -1.14 -1.13
N THR A 50 14.45 -1.83 -0.47
CA THR A 50 14.15 -2.82 0.58
C THR A 50 13.68 -2.20 1.91
N TYR A 51 14.03 -0.93 2.17
CA TYR A 51 13.72 -0.23 3.42
C TYR A 51 12.68 0.89 3.23
N VAL A 52 12.58 1.45 2.03
CA VAL A 52 11.73 2.59 1.69
C VAL A 52 10.68 2.14 0.67
N PRO A 53 9.46 1.81 1.12
CA PRO A 53 8.39 1.43 0.22
C PRO A 53 8.15 2.51 -0.84
N ASN A 54 7.98 2.10 -2.09
CA ASN A 54 7.76 3.00 -3.22
C ASN A 54 8.86 4.07 -3.37
N LEU A 55 10.13 3.71 -3.11
CA LEU A 55 11.27 4.61 -3.32
C LEU A 55 11.24 5.27 -4.71
N GLY A 56 10.92 4.49 -5.74
CA GLY A 56 10.78 4.94 -7.13
C GLY A 56 9.70 5.98 -7.40
N LYS A 57 8.66 6.09 -6.58
CA LYS A 57 7.50 6.95 -6.86
C LYS A 57 7.94 8.41 -7.01
N SER A 58 7.47 9.11 -8.05
CA SER A 58 7.88 10.48 -8.40
C SER A 58 9.28 10.63 -9.02
N MET A 59 10.03 9.55 -9.25
CA MET A 59 11.25 9.58 -10.07
C MET A 59 10.93 9.39 -11.55
N TYR A 60 11.71 10.04 -12.41
CA TYR A 60 11.60 9.97 -13.86
C TYR A 60 11.87 8.54 -14.34
N GLY A 61 11.01 8.03 -15.22
CA GLY A 61 11.13 6.69 -15.77
C GLY A 61 10.75 5.55 -14.82
N TYR A 62 10.19 5.85 -13.63
CA TYR A 62 9.72 4.82 -12.71
C TYR A 62 8.38 4.23 -13.15
N SER A 63 8.34 2.91 -13.27
CA SER A 63 7.12 2.10 -13.36
C SER A 63 6.84 1.42 -12.02
N ALA A 64 5.58 1.44 -11.58
CA ALA A 64 5.17 0.73 -10.36
C ALA A 64 5.24 -0.80 -10.52
N THR A 65 5.15 -1.32 -11.74
CA THR A 65 5.22 -2.75 -12.03
C THR A 65 6.65 -3.24 -12.23
N ASP A 66 7.47 -2.45 -12.94
CA ASP A 66 8.75 -2.93 -13.49
C ASP A 66 9.96 -2.15 -12.96
N GLY A 67 9.76 -1.10 -12.14
CA GLY A 67 10.84 -0.24 -11.67
C GLY A 67 11.38 0.65 -12.78
N PHE A 68 12.71 0.72 -12.92
CA PHE A 68 13.38 1.60 -13.88
C PHE A 68 13.97 0.82 -15.06
N ALA A 69 13.67 1.26 -16.27
CA ALA A 69 14.37 0.83 -17.47
C ALA A 69 15.58 1.75 -17.74
N TYR A 70 16.68 1.49 -17.04
CA TYR A 70 17.86 2.37 -16.99
C TYR A 70 18.47 2.72 -18.35
N GLU A 71 18.32 1.87 -19.37
CA GLU A 71 18.81 2.15 -20.73
C GLU A 71 18.09 3.30 -21.43
N TYR A 72 16.95 3.75 -20.89
CA TYR A 72 16.15 4.85 -21.44
C TYR A 72 16.17 6.10 -20.54
N ILE A 73 17.01 6.12 -19.51
CA ILE A 73 17.14 7.28 -18.61
C ILE A 73 18.42 8.03 -18.96
N GLY A 74 18.27 9.20 -19.59
CA GLY A 74 19.38 10.09 -19.86
C GLY A 74 19.81 10.90 -18.63
N LYS A 75 20.95 11.58 -18.75
CA LYS A 75 21.60 12.42 -17.73
C LYS A 75 20.64 13.25 -16.87
N GLU A 76 19.74 14.03 -17.49
CA GLU A 76 18.83 14.91 -16.73
C GLU A 76 17.83 14.13 -15.86
N GLY A 77 17.38 12.97 -16.34
CA GLY A 77 16.53 12.06 -15.57
C GLY A 77 17.29 11.46 -14.38
N LEU A 78 18.54 11.05 -14.59
CA LEU A 78 19.41 10.55 -13.53
C LEU A 78 19.69 11.62 -12.48
N LEU A 79 20.01 12.84 -12.91
CA LEU A 79 20.23 14.00 -12.03
C LEU A 79 18.99 14.30 -11.18
N HIS A 80 17.81 14.36 -11.82
CA HIS A 80 16.54 14.56 -11.13
C HIS A 80 16.30 13.48 -10.08
N ASN A 81 16.47 12.20 -10.44
CA ASN A 81 16.20 11.09 -9.55
C ASN A 81 17.18 11.02 -8.37
N LEU A 82 18.47 11.26 -8.60
CA LEU A 82 19.48 11.31 -7.54
C LEU A 82 19.18 12.42 -6.52
N ARG A 83 18.67 13.58 -6.96
CA ARG A 83 18.20 14.64 -6.03
C ARG A 83 17.03 14.18 -5.17
N ILE A 84 16.08 13.43 -5.73
CA ILE A 84 14.97 12.86 -4.97
C ILE A 84 15.46 11.85 -3.94
N ILE A 85 16.34 10.93 -4.34
CA ILE A 85 16.92 9.93 -3.42
C ILE A 85 17.65 10.64 -2.28
N LYS A 86 18.51 11.62 -2.60
CA LYS A 86 19.22 12.43 -1.60
C LYS A 86 18.26 13.04 -0.58
N GLY A 87 17.22 13.75 -1.03
CA GLY A 87 16.27 14.39 -0.13
C GLY A 87 15.51 13.41 0.77
N ARG A 88 15.22 12.19 0.28
CA ARG A 88 14.62 11.13 1.11
C ARG A 88 15.58 10.63 2.18
N LEU A 89 16.83 10.38 1.81
CA LEU A 89 17.86 9.90 2.74
C LEU A 89 18.15 10.95 3.83
N GLU A 90 18.23 12.22 3.45
CA GLU A 90 18.33 13.34 4.41
C GLU A 90 17.13 13.33 5.36
N GLY A 91 15.91 13.18 4.83
CA GLY A 91 14.72 13.13 5.67
C GLY A 91 14.68 11.96 6.66
N TYR A 92 15.20 10.81 6.25
CA TYR A 92 15.41 9.66 7.14
C TYR A 92 16.41 9.97 8.25
N VAL A 93 17.53 10.63 7.93
CA VAL A 93 18.55 11.04 8.91
C VAL A 93 18.00 12.05 9.92
N TYR A 94 17.16 12.99 9.48
CA TYR A 94 16.52 13.95 10.38
C TYR A 94 15.31 13.40 11.13
N ASN A 95 15.04 12.09 10.99
CA ASN A 95 13.89 11.42 11.58
C ASN A 95 12.58 12.15 11.27
N PHE A 96 12.47 12.77 10.08
CA PHE A 96 11.16 13.17 9.58
C PHE A 96 10.36 11.89 9.52
N GLN A 97 9.24 11.84 10.25
CA GLN A 97 8.35 10.70 10.18
C GLN A 97 7.99 10.53 8.72
N VAL A 98 8.55 9.49 8.09
CA VAL A 98 7.96 8.99 6.86
C VAL A 98 6.55 8.67 7.30
N THR A 99 5.57 9.30 6.67
CA THR A 99 4.20 8.81 6.75
C THR A 99 4.24 7.43 6.11
N GLN A 100 4.68 6.43 6.89
CA GLN A 100 4.16 5.09 6.81
C GLN A 100 2.67 5.34 6.70
N ASN A 101 2.03 4.86 5.63
CA ASN A 101 0.59 4.69 5.67
C ASN A 101 0.34 3.96 6.98
N SER A 102 -0.15 4.68 7.99
CA SER A 102 -0.12 4.27 9.37
C SER A 102 -1.16 3.18 9.51
N LYS A 103 -0.76 1.94 9.21
CA LYS A 103 -1.40 0.80 9.83
C LYS A 103 -0.99 0.88 11.29
N LEU A 104 -1.94 1.33 12.10
CA LEU A 104 -1.89 1.37 13.54
C LEU A 104 -1.33 0.03 14.05
N ASN A 105 -0.06 0.02 14.51
CA ASN A 105 0.56 -1.15 15.10
C ASN A 105 -0.06 -1.40 16.47
N GLN A 106 -0.93 -2.41 16.59
CA GLN A 106 -1.21 -3.04 17.88
C GLN A 106 -0.30 -4.26 17.99
N ALA A 107 0.59 -4.24 18.99
CA ALA A 107 1.66 -5.20 19.17
C ALA A 107 1.14 -6.62 19.48
N ILE A 108 1.41 -7.58 18.59
CA ILE A 108 1.47 -9.01 18.92
C ILE A 108 2.65 -9.62 18.16
N ASN A 109 3.67 -10.05 18.90
CA ASN A 109 4.78 -10.85 18.37
C ASN A 109 4.27 -12.24 17.99
N VAL A 110 4.27 -12.58 16.69
CA VAL A 110 4.13 -13.97 16.23
C VAL A 110 5.14 -14.23 15.11
N ASN A 111 6.04 -15.18 15.36
CA ASN A 111 7.01 -15.67 14.40
C ASN A 111 6.32 -16.66 13.43
N VAL A 112 6.13 -16.29 12.16
CA VAL A 112 5.49 -17.13 11.13
C VAL A 112 6.32 -17.14 9.85
N PRO A 113 6.53 -18.29 9.17
CA PRO A 113 7.32 -18.38 7.94
C PRO A 113 6.65 -17.59 6.82
N VAL A 114 7.43 -16.83 6.03
CA VAL A 114 6.93 -16.05 4.90
C VAL A 114 6.47 -16.99 3.78
N THR A 115 5.19 -17.33 3.78
CA THR A 115 4.44 -17.60 2.55
C THR A 115 3.74 -16.30 2.18
N ASN A 116 4.08 -15.75 1.00
CA ASN A 116 3.39 -14.59 0.43
C ASN A 116 1.94 -14.96 0.09
N SER A 117 1.07 -14.94 1.09
CA SER A 117 -0.37 -14.82 0.93
C SER A 117 -0.68 -13.34 1.06
N ASN A 118 -1.15 -12.71 -0.02
CA ASN A 118 -1.82 -11.41 0.07
C ASN A 118 -3.14 -11.64 0.83
N ASP A 119 -3.06 -11.76 2.15
CA ASP A 119 -4.24 -11.80 3.01
C ASP A 119 -4.77 -10.37 3.08
N ILE A 120 -5.64 -10.07 2.13
CA ILE A 120 -6.56 -8.93 2.18
C ILE A 120 -7.46 -9.18 3.40
N ASN A 121 -7.03 -8.75 4.59
CA ASN A 121 -7.84 -8.80 5.80
C ASN A 121 -8.90 -7.68 5.73
N ILE A 122 -9.87 -7.83 4.84
CA ILE A 122 -11.14 -7.12 4.97
C ILE A 122 -11.84 -7.84 6.14
N SER A 123 -11.89 -7.21 7.31
CA SER A 123 -12.70 -7.63 8.46
C SER A 123 -13.79 -6.59 8.70
N LEU A 124 -14.53 -6.24 7.65
CA LEU A 124 -15.77 -5.48 7.78
C LEU A 124 -16.86 -6.46 8.23
N SER A 125 -17.47 -6.26 9.40
CA SER A 125 -18.62 -7.08 9.77
C SER A 125 -19.89 -6.56 9.10
N PHE A 126 -20.90 -7.43 8.93
CA PHE A 126 -22.22 -7.01 8.45
C PHE A 126 -22.84 -5.93 9.37
N LYS A 127 -22.49 -5.92 10.65
CA LYS A 127 -22.90 -4.88 11.60
C LYS A 127 -22.23 -3.53 11.30
N ASP A 128 -20.92 -3.53 11.06
CA ASP A 128 -20.16 -2.30 10.78
C ASP A 128 -20.62 -1.67 9.46
N ALA A 129 -20.91 -2.49 8.45
CA ALA A 129 -21.44 -2.00 7.18
C ALA A 129 -22.80 -1.30 7.34
N ARG A 130 -23.69 -1.81 8.21
CA ARG A 130 -24.99 -1.14 8.49
C ARG A 130 -24.77 0.21 9.16
N GLN A 131 -23.86 0.27 10.13
CA GLN A 131 -23.53 1.51 10.81
C GLN A 131 -22.94 2.54 9.86
N GLN A 132 -22.03 2.12 8.97
CA GLN A 132 -21.46 3.02 7.95
C GLN A 132 -22.52 3.58 7.01
N ILE A 133 -23.47 2.75 6.54
CA ILE A 133 -24.59 3.21 5.73
C ILE A 133 -25.49 4.20 6.51
N GLU A 134 -25.72 3.96 7.79
CA GLU A 134 -26.55 4.83 8.64
C GLU A 134 -25.93 6.20 8.92
N GLU A 135 -24.59 6.29 8.96
CA GLU A 135 -23.85 7.53 9.19
C GLU A 135 -23.59 8.32 7.88
N MET A 136 -24.00 7.83 6.72
CA MET A 136 -23.73 8.48 5.43
C MET A 136 -24.60 9.74 5.24
N PRO A 137 -24.00 10.94 5.10
CA PRO A 137 -24.75 12.20 5.01
C PRO A 137 -25.50 12.41 3.69
N GLY A 138 -25.33 11.50 2.72
CA GLY A 138 -25.90 11.59 1.36
C GLY A 138 -27.11 10.68 1.10
N LEU A 139 -27.57 9.93 2.11
CA LEU A 139 -28.70 9.00 1.97
C LEU A 139 -29.92 9.53 2.72
N ASN A 140 -31.10 9.36 2.14
CA ASN A 140 -32.35 9.57 2.87
C ASN A 140 -32.71 8.32 3.70
N GLU A 141 -33.68 8.45 4.62
CA GLU A 141 -34.10 7.36 5.51
C GLU A 141 -34.58 6.12 4.74
N SER A 142 -35.34 6.31 3.65
CA SER A 142 -35.83 5.21 2.82
C SER A 142 -34.70 4.45 2.13
N GLU A 143 -33.72 5.18 1.58
CA GLU A 143 -32.56 4.62 0.92
C GLU A 143 -31.63 3.89 1.90
N THR A 144 -31.50 4.44 3.11
CA THR A 144 -30.75 3.85 4.20
C THR A 144 -31.34 2.50 4.61
N GLU A 145 -32.65 2.41 4.78
CA GLU A 145 -33.34 1.16 5.15
C GLU A 145 -33.33 0.12 3.99
N GLU A 146 -33.47 0.57 2.75
CA GLU A 146 -33.29 -0.30 1.57
C GLU A 146 -31.87 -0.89 1.53
N LEU A 147 -30.84 -0.10 1.80
CA LEU A 147 -29.45 -0.54 1.83
C LEU A 147 -29.15 -1.48 3.00
N LYS A 148 -29.70 -1.23 4.19
CA LYS A 148 -29.64 -2.16 5.33
C LYS A 148 -30.28 -3.51 4.97
N THR A 149 -31.42 -3.49 4.28
CA THR A 149 -32.09 -4.70 3.78
C THR A 149 -31.20 -5.47 2.78
N LYS A 150 -30.46 -4.76 1.92
CA LYS A 150 -29.51 -5.41 1.01
C LYS A 150 -28.31 -6.02 1.74
N ILE A 151 -27.87 -5.43 2.84
CA ILE A 151 -26.85 -6.00 3.72
C ILE A 151 -27.39 -7.27 4.43
N ASP A 152 -28.64 -7.28 4.88
CA ASP A 152 -29.33 -8.48 5.42
C ASP A 152 -29.37 -9.62 4.39
N GLU A 153 -29.73 -9.31 3.14
CA GLU A 153 -29.74 -10.28 2.05
C GLU A 153 -28.33 -10.88 1.83
N LEU A 154 -27.28 -10.06 1.87
CA LEU A 154 -25.90 -10.53 1.76
C LEU A 154 -25.48 -11.43 2.92
N GLU A 155 -25.84 -11.08 4.16
CA GLU A 155 -25.56 -11.87 5.36
C GLU A 155 -26.22 -13.25 5.29
N LYS A 156 -27.47 -13.29 4.82
CA LYS A 156 -28.18 -14.53 4.56
C LYS A 156 -27.50 -15.35 3.46
N ILE A 157 -27.14 -14.75 2.33
CA ILE A 157 -26.42 -15.45 1.25
C ILE A 157 -25.09 -16.01 1.76
N ASN A 158 -24.40 -15.28 2.64
CA ASN A 158 -23.13 -15.73 3.22
C ASN A 158 -23.31 -16.97 4.11
N SER A 159 -24.35 -17.01 4.94
CA SER A 159 -24.64 -18.14 5.84
C SER A 159 -25.24 -19.37 5.14
N GLU A 160 -25.78 -19.23 3.92
CA GLU A 160 -26.31 -20.35 3.16
C GLU A 160 -25.24 -21.41 2.81
N LYS A 161 -25.58 -22.69 2.98
CA LYS A 161 -24.73 -23.84 2.59
C LYS A 161 -24.88 -24.19 1.10
N ILE A 162 -24.62 -23.23 0.23
CA ILE A 162 -24.65 -23.38 -1.23
C ILE A 162 -23.28 -23.10 -1.85
N SER A 163 -23.06 -23.54 -3.09
CA SER A 163 -21.78 -23.34 -3.78
C SER A 163 -21.46 -21.87 -4.00
N LYS A 164 -20.17 -21.50 -4.02
CA LYS A 164 -19.71 -20.12 -4.28
C LYS A 164 -20.30 -19.53 -5.56
N LYS A 165 -20.43 -20.35 -6.61
CA LYS A 165 -21.08 -19.96 -7.87
C LYS A 165 -22.54 -19.56 -7.67
N LYS A 166 -23.32 -20.34 -6.89
CA LYS A 166 -24.72 -20.02 -6.59
C LYS A 166 -24.87 -18.79 -5.69
N LYS A 167 -23.96 -18.60 -4.72
CA LYS A 167 -23.91 -17.35 -3.93
C LYS A 167 -23.69 -16.14 -4.84
N TRP A 168 -22.72 -16.25 -5.76
CA TRP A 168 -22.42 -15.17 -6.71
C TRP A 168 -23.62 -14.78 -7.59
N GLU A 169 -24.39 -15.74 -8.09
CA GLU A 169 -25.61 -15.43 -8.85
C GLU A 169 -26.65 -14.64 -8.03
N LYS A 170 -26.77 -14.91 -6.72
CA LYS A 170 -27.66 -14.15 -5.81
C LYS A 170 -27.12 -12.77 -5.45
N VAL A 171 -25.79 -12.59 -5.46
CA VAL A 171 -25.13 -11.31 -5.14
C VAL A 171 -25.19 -10.33 -6.31
N LYS A 172 -25.16 -10.79 -7.57
CA LYS A 172 -25.22 -9.93 -8.78
C LYS A 172 -26.31 -8.84 -8.74
N PRO A 173 -27.59 -9.14 -8.47
CA PRO A 173 -28.61 -8.09 -8.43
C PRO A 173 -28.36 -7.05 -7.32
N ILE A 174 -27.73 -7.44 -6.21
CA ILE A 174 -27.35 -6.53 -5.12
C ILE A 174 -26.24 -5.59 -5.58
N ILE A 175 -25.25 -6.10 -6.33
CA ILE A 175 -24.20 -5.26 -6.94
C ILE A 175 -24.82 -4.22 -7.87
N SER A 176 -25.73 -4.62 -8.76
CA SER A 176 -26.40 -3.70 -9.68
C SER A 176 -27.14 -2.60 -8.94
N PHE A 177 -27.92 -2.94 -7.91
CA PHE A 177 -28.64 -1.97 -7.08
C PHE A 177 -27.69 -0.96 -6.42
N VAL A 178 -26.59 -1.44 -5.85
CA VAL A 178 -25.65 -0.63 -5.08
C VAL A 178 -24.86 0.35 -5.96
N LEU A 179 -24.54 -0.03 -7.20
CA LEU A 179 -23.82 0.84 -8.13
C LEU A 179 -24.62 2.11 -8.48
N ASP A 180 -25.95 2.04 -8.45
CA ASP A 180 -26.84 3.16 -8.74
C ASP A 180 -26.98 4.14 -7.56
N LYS A 181 -26.46 3.80 -6.36
CA LYS A 181 -26.57 4.58 -5.11
C LYS A 181 -25.35 5.44 -4.78
N GLY A 182 -24.32 5.42 -5.63
CA GLY A 182 -23.13 6.26 -5.49
C GLY A 182 -21.91 5.53 -4.92
N ALA A 183 -20.77 6.22 -4.96
CA ALA A 183 -19.46 5.61 -4.72
C ALA A 183 -19.27 5.12 -3.27
N ASP A 184 -19.71 5.89 -2.26
CA ASP A 184 -19.51 5.54 -0.86
C ASP A 184 -20.28 4.29 -0.45
N VAL A 185 -21.51 4.17 -0.96
CA VAL A 185 -22.36 2.97 -0.80
C VAL A 185 -21.72 1.76 -1.50
N ALA A 186 -21.22 1.97 -2.73
CA ALA A 186 -20.55 0.93 -3.50
C ALA A 186 -19.28 0.40 -2.82
N ILE A 187 -18.45 1.28 -2.25
CA ILE A 187 -17.24 0.90 -1.51
C ILE A 187 -17.59 0.02 -0.31
N THR A 188 -18.58 0.44 0.48
CA THR A 188 -18.99 -0.24 1.72
C THR A 188 -19.51 -1.65 1.44
N ILE A 189 -20.45 -1.80 0.50
CA ILE A 189 -21.09 -3.10 0.24
C ILE A 189 -20.18 -4.02 -0.59
N MET A 190 -19.34 -3.49 -1.49
CA MET A 190 -18.37 -4.30 -2.22
C MET A 190 -17.32 -4.91 -1.28
N GLY A 191 -16.98 -4.22 -0.18
CA GLY A 191 -16.13 -4.77 0.88
C GLY A 191 -16.65 -6.10 1.43
N LEU A 192 -17.95 -6.15 1.78
CA LEU A 192 -18.62 -7.38 2.24
C LEU A 192 -18.60 -8.49 1.19
N ILE A 193 -18.88 -8.14 -0.06
CA ILE A 193 -18.94 -9.10 -1.18
C ILE A 193 -17.56 -9.73 -1.44
N LEU A 194 -16.48 -8.95 -1.31
CA LEU A 194 -15.12 -9.45 -1.46
C LEU A 194 -14.77 -10.46 -0.36
N GLN A 195 -15.15 -10.20 0.91
CA GLN A 195 -14.97 -11.17 2.00
C GLN A 195 -15.69 -12.49 1.72
N MET A 196 -16.95 -12.41 1.29
CA MET A 196 -17.76 -13.59 0.94
C MET A 196 -17.12 -14.43 -0.19
N LYS A 197 -16.46 -13.77 -1.16
CA LYS A 197 -15.79 -14.44 -2.29
C LYS A 197 -14.48 -15.10 -1.86
N LEU A 198 -13.70 -14.40 -1.05
CA LEU A 198 -12.40 -14.87 -0.53
C LEU A 198 -12.59 -15.96 0.53
N GLY A 199 -13.73 -16.00 1.21
CA GLY A 199 -14.02 -16.97 2.28
C GLY A 199 -13.32 -16.63 3.59
N ILE A 200 -13.13 -15.33 3.85
CA ILE A 200 -12.57 -14.74 5.06
C ILE A 200 -13.71 -14.44 6.04
#